data_AF-A0A7S4T6T8-F1
#
_entry.id   AF-A0A7S4T6T8-F1
#
_cell.length_a   1.000
_cell.length_b   1.000
_cell.length_c   1.000
_cell.angle_alpha   90.00
_cell.angle_beta   90.00
_cell.angle_gamma   90.00
#
_symmetry.space_group_name_H-M   'P 1'
#
loop_
_entity.id
_entity.type
_entity.pdbx_description
1 polymer ?
#
loop_
_entity_poly.entity_id
_entity_poly.type
_entity_poly.pdbx_seq_one_letter_code
_entity_poly.pdbx_strand_id
1 'polypeptide(L)'
;MQGSPIFNVRRYFVFALLSVSSSMTSASAKQLDFDQYAFRRDVVRRAEERARTTNEFRRLEDLRANSPSFFQGADVDRLLLEKAIPREEYESHLRSSGQSKQGSDVPEFMRTAIQEIDGAKRRHLEDEDCDGEDCGDGDDYIIDDDEQFDFAGYSLKYAMCQKIARFSAQAVRNGEYSSLVTDDIVFLRLCPKRHCSSSVQWGCSNGYGEYAMLLKDYLNVMLHYQIQKQEAMCEHCYNCANG
;
A
#
# COMPACT_ATOMS: atom_id res chain seq x y z
N MET A 1 55.97 20.18 -14.65
CA MET A 1 55.95 18.95 -15.47
C MET A 1 56.40 17.78 -14.61
N GLN A 2 55.48 17.06 -13.98
CA GLN A 2 55.71 15.77 -13.35
C GLN A 2 54.36 15.04 -13.42
N GLY A 3 54.31 14.02 -14.27
CA GLY A 3 53.14 13.19 -14.49
C GLY A 3 53.16 11.97 -13.59
N SER A 4 51.98 11.55 -13.14
CA SER A 4 51.78 10.30 -12.41
C SER A 4 50.81 9.39 -13.19
N PRO A 5 51.08 8.07 -13.26
CA PRO A 5 50.48 7.17 -14.23
C PRO A 5 49.13 6.55 -13.81
N ILE A 6 48.40 6.21 -14.86
CA ILE A 6 47.16 5.43 -14.92
C ILE A 6 47.43 4.00 -14.44
N PHE A 7 46.70 3.53 -13.41
CA PHE A 7 46.64 2.11 -13.06
C PHE A 7 45.38 1.48 -13.62
N ASN A 8 45.59 0.58 -14.58
CA ASN A 8 44.60 -0.22 -15.27
C ASN A 8 44.65 -1.63 -14.68
N VAL A 9 43.61 -2.07 -13.97
CA VAL A 9 43.50 -3.45 -13.46
C VAL A 9 42.28 -4.10 -14.09
N ARG A 10 42.52 -4.75 -15.23
CA ARG A 10 41.70 -5.86 -15.73
C ARG A 10 41.97 -7.09 -14.86
N ARG A 11 40.96 -7.65 -14.20
CA ARG A 11 40.95 -9.08 -13.83
C ARG A 11 39.58 -9.70 -14.06
N TYR A 12 39.60 -10.53 -15.12
CA TYR A 12 38.78 -11.69 -15.42
C TYR A 12 38.08 -12.32 -14.21
N PHE A 13 36.75 -12.45 -14.29
CA PHE A 13 36.05 -13.53 -13.60
C PHE A 13 35.48 -14.48 -14.64
N VAL A 14 35.86 -15.73 -14.44
CA VAL A 14 35.70 -16.89 -15.32
C VAL A 14 34.24 -17.35 -15.29
N PHE A 15 33.68 -17.53 -16.48
CA PHE A 15 32.47 -18.29 -16.73
C PHE A 15 32.67 -19.75 -16.31
N ALA A 16 31.92 -20.22 -15.32
CA ALA A 16 31.71 -21.63 -15.08
C ALA A 16 30.27 -21.99 -15.48
N LEU A 17 30.15 -22.47 -16.70
CA LEU A 17 28.99 -23.22 -17.19
C LEU A 17 29.03 -24.61 -16.54
N LEU A 18 28.05 -24.90 -15.67
CA LEU A 18 27.68 -26.27 -15.35
C LEU A 18 26.24 -26.50 -15.77
N SER A 19 26.14 -27.24 -16.87
CA SER A 19 24.97 -27.95 -17.33
C SER A 19 24.50 -28.96 -16.28
N VAL A 20 23.28 -28.79 -15.78
CA VAL A 20 22.51 -29.90 -15.21
C VAL A 20 21.25 -30.05 -16.04
N SER A 21 21.25 -31.09 -16.84
CA SER A 21 20.13 -31.62 -17.60
C SER A 21 19.20 -32.45 -16.72
N SER A 22 17.91 -32.34 -17.03
CA SER A 22 16.84 -33.33 -16.83
C SER A 22 16.22 -33.44 -15.44
N SER A 23 14.97 -32.94 -15.32
CA SER A 23 13.76 -33.70 -14.94
C SER A 23 12.71 -32.76 -14.33
N MET A 24 11.86 -32.11 -15.14
CA MET A 24 10.68 -31.40 -14.64
C MET A 24 9.41 -32.12 -15.11
N THR A 25 8.92 -33.02 -14.27
CA THR A 25 7.55 -33.53 -14.32
C THR A 25 6.78 -32.95 -13.13
N SER A 26 5.76 -32.16 -13.43
CA SER A 26 4.58 -31.84 -12.59
C SER A 26 4.84 -31.43 -11.14
N ALA A 27 5.29 -30.20 -10.92
CA ALA A 27 5.21 -29.54 -9.61
C ALA A 27 4.90 -28.03 -9.78
N SER A 28 3.84 -27.69 -10.53
CA SER A 28 3.57 -26.30 -10.94
C SER A 28 2.42 -25.61 -10.19
N ALA A 29 1.86 -26.19 -9.12
CA ALA A 29 0.73 -25.59 -8.39
C ALA A 29 0.99 -25.29 -6.90
N LYS A 30 2.11 -25.75 -6.31
CA LYS A 30 2.42 -25.55 -4.88
C LYS A 30 3.51 -24.50 -4.60
N GLN A 31 4.18 -24.01 -5.63
CA GLN A 31 5.29 -23.05 -5.46
C GLN A 31 4.81 -21.60 -5.30
N LEU A 32 3.61 -21.25 -5.81
CA LEU A 32 3.10 -19.88 -5.80
C LEU A 32 2.49 -19.44 -4.45
N ASP A 33 2.07 -20.37 -3.58
CA ASP A 33 1.65 -20.04 -2.20
C ASP A 33 2.85 -19.71 -1.29
N PHE A 34 4.07 -20.13 -1.66
CA PHE A 34 5.25 -19.93 -0.82
C PHE A 34 5.76 -18.48 -0.85
N ASP A 35 5.58 -17.75 -1.96
CA ASP A 35 6.04 -16.36 -2.09
C ASP A 35 5.16 -15.37 -1.31
N GLN A 36 3.86 -15.64 -1.18
CA GLN A 36 2.98 -14.87 -0.29
C GLN A 36 3.38 -15.04 1.19
N TYR A 37 3.83 -16.24 1.57
CA TYR A 37 4.35 -16.52 2.91
C TYR A 37 5.72 -15.89 3.17
N ALA A 38 6.61 -15.86 2.18
CA ALA A 38 7.93 -15.24 2.31
C ALA A 38 7.84 -13.72 2.49
N PHE A 39 6.96 -13.05 1.74
CA PHE A 39 6.68 -11.62 1.90
C PHE A 39 6.02 -11.32 3.26
N ARG A 40 5.04 -12.14 3.67
CA ARG A 40 4.44 -12.03 5.02
C ARG A 40 5.49 -12.15 6.11
N ARG A 41 6.44 -13.08 6.01
CA ARG A 41 7.53 -13.22 6.99
C ARG A 41 8.43 -11.99 7.05
N ASP A 42 8.81 -11.41 5.91
CA ASP A 42 9.75 -10.28 5.93
C ASP A 42 9.08 -8.98 6.39
N VAL A 43 7.79 -8.76 6.05
CA VAL A 43 7.00 -7.63 6.56
C VAL A 43 6.73 -7.79 8.06
N VAL A 44 6.32 -8.98 8.52
CA VAL A 44 6.10 -9.26 9.94
C VAL A 44 7.41 -9.11 10.73
N ARG A 45 8.53 -9.63 10.23
CA ARG A 45 9.83 -9.49 10.88
C ARG A 45 10.27 -8.03 11.01
N ARG A 46 10.09 -7.20 9.98
CA ARG A 46 10.40 -5.76 10.04
C ARG A 46 9.43 -4.99 10.94
N ALA A 47 8.16 -5.40 11.01
CA ALA A 47 7.18 -4.85 11.93
C ALA A 47 7.51 -5.21 13.39
N GLU A 48 7.91 -6.45 13.66
CA GLU A 48 8.35 -6.91 14.98
C GLU A 48 9.64 -6.21 15.44
N GLU A 49 10.63 -6.02 14.55
CA GLU A 49 11.85 -5.29 14.85
C GLU A 49 11.57 -3.82 15.23
N ARG A 50 10.59 -3.16 14.57
CA ARG A 50 10.15 -1.81 14.94
C ARG A 50 9.29 -1.78 16.21
N ALA A 51 8.41 -2.75 16.39
CA ALA A 51 7.57 -2.86 17.58
C ALA A 51 8.39 -3.06 18.85
N ARG A 52 9.53 -3.77 18.79
CA ARG A 52 10.46 -3.89 19.93
C ARG A 52 11.07 -2.56 20.37
N THR A 53 11.12 -1.56 19.49
CA THR A 53 11.72 -0.25 19.80
C THR A 53 10.72 0.77 20.35
N THR A 54 9.41 0.47 20.33
CA THR A 54 8.37 1.41 20.74
C THR A 54 7.45 0.80 21.80
N ASN A 55 7.16 1.55 22.87
CA ASN A 55 6.19 1.20 23.92
C ASN A 55 4.74 1.00 23.39
N GLU A 56 4.51 1.05 22.08
CA GLU A 56 3.21 0.83 21.44
C GLU A 56 2.71 -0.61 21.53
N PHE A 57 3.60 -1.60 21.66
CA PHE A 57 3.18 -3.01 21.66
C PHE A 57 2.27 -3.36 22.86
N ARG A 58 2.51 -2.77 24.03
CA ARG A 58 1.62 -2.91 25.19
C ARG A 58 0.22 -2.33 24.96
N ARG A 59 0.12 -1.24 24.21
CA ARG A 59 -1.17 -0.64 23.85
C ARG A 59 -1.98 -1.53 22.90
N LEU A 60 -1.32 -2.31 22.06
CA LEU A 60 -1.98 -3.26 21.17
C LEU A 60 -2.52 -4.49 21.94
N GLU A 61 -1.82 -4.94 22.99
CA GLU A 61 -2.35 -5.99 23.88
C GLU A 61 -3.55 -5.52 24.70
N ASP A 62 -3.58 -4.26 25.16
CA ASP A 62 -4.75 -3.70 25.85
C ASP A 62 -5.98 -3.57 24.92
N LEU A 63 -5.77 -3.25 23.64
CA LEU A 63 -6.84 -3.21 22.64
C LEU A 63 -7.42 -4.61 22.35
N ARG A 64 -6.57 -5.66 22.40
CA ARG A 64 -7.00 -7.06 22.29
C ARG A 64 -7.90 -7.49 23.45
N ALA A 65 -7.63 -7.02 24.68
CA ALA A 65 -8.40 -7.43 25.86
C ALA A 65 -9.82 -6.81 25.92
N ASN A 66 -10.05 -5.68 25.25
CA ASN A 66 -11.29 -4.89 25.39
C ASN A 66 -12.30 -5.03 24.24
N SER A 67 -12.11 -5.94 23.28
CA SER A 67 -13.03 -6.10 22.12
C SER A 67 -13.51 -7.55 21.95
N PRO A 68 -14.42 -8.06 22.81
CA PRO A 68 -14.66 -9.51 22.93
C PRO A 68 -15.68 -10.12 21.96
N SER A 69 -16.31 -9.38 21.04
CA SER A 69 -17.48 -9.92 20.33
C SER A 69 -17.71 -9.43 18.90
N PHE A 70 -16.78 -8.71 18.28
CA PHE A 70 -17.12 -7.94 17.08
C PHE A 70 -16.89 -8.64 15.73
N PHE A 71 -16.36 -9.87 15.66
CA PHE A 71 -15.97 -10.46 14.37
C PHE A 71 -16.20 -11.96 14.24
N GLN A 72 -17.32 -12.33 13.63
CA GLN A 72 -17.51 -13.65 13.05
C GLN A 72 -16.90 -13.64 11.64
N GLY A 73 -15.69 -14.21 11.48
CA GLY A 73 -15.06 -14.85 10.31
C GLY A 73 -15.18 -14.33 8.86
N ALA A 74 -16.14 -13.47 8.53
CA ALA A 74 -16.53 -13.11 7.17
C ALA A 74 -16.21 -11.65 6.81
N ASP A 75 -15.81 -10.80 7.77
CA ASP A 75 -15.82 -9.34 7.55
C ASP A 75 -14.43 -8.68 7.54
N VAL A 76 -13.37 -9.44 7.26
CA VAL A 76 -12.03 -8.84 7.07
C VAL A 76 -12.02 -7.87 5.89
N ASP A 77 -12.67 -8.26 4.80
CA ASP A 77 -12.75 -7.41 3.60
C ASP A 77 -13.48 -6.10 3.93
N ARG A 78 -14.56 -6.16 4.72
CA ARG A 78 -15.26 -4.95 5.19
C ARG A 78 -14.43 -4.12 6.14
N LEU A 79 -13.69 -4.72 7.06
CA LEU A 79 -12.79 -3.98 7.95
C LEU A 79 -11.67 -3.28 7.20
N LEU A 80 -11.11 -3.96 6.20
CA LEU A 80 -10.11 -3.37 5.33
C LEU A 80 -10.72 -2.20 4.56
N LEU A 81 -11.93 -2.34 4.02
CA LEU A 81 -12.63 -1.28 3.30
C LEU A 81 -13.11 -0.13 4.18
N GLU A 82 -13.50 -0.37 5.43
CA GLU A 82 -13.89 0.68 6.38
C GLU A 82 -12.71 1.61 6.70
N LYS A 83 -11.48 1.07 6.71
CA LYS A 83 -10.26 1.83 6.98
C LYS A 83 -9.55 2.32 5.72
N ALA A 84 -9.87 1.75 4.56
CA ALA A 84 -9.25 2.11 3.31
C ALA A 84 -10.05 3.20 2.61
N ILE A 85 -9.32 4.15 2.03
CA ILE A 85 -9.90 5.27 1.29
C ILE A 85 -9.56 5.11 -0.19
N PRO A 86 -10.44 5.55 -1.12
CA PRO A 86 -10.13 5.56 -2.53
C PRO A 86 -8.80 6.26 -2.78
N ARG A 87 -8.02 5.73 -3.73
CA ARG A 87 -6.69 6.25 -4.02
C ARG A 87 -6.72 7.75 -4.37
N GLU A 88 -7.71 8.18 -5.13
CA GLU A 88 -7.90 9.56 -5.57
C GLU A 88 -8.10 10.49 -4.37
N GLU A 89 -8.92 10.08 -3.41
CA GLU A 89 -9.15 10.81 -2.16
C GLU A 89 -7.86 10.88 -1.33
N TYR A 90 -7.12 9.77 -1.22
CA TYR A 90 -5.84 9.75 -0.52
C TYR A 90 -4.81 10.70 -1.14
N GLU A 91 -4.69 10.69 -2.46
CA GLU A 91 -3.80 11.62 -3.17
C GLU A 91 -4.23 13.08 -2.97
N SER A 92 -5.54 13.34 -2.90
CA SER A 92 -6.06 14.68 -2.57
C SER A 92 -5.65 15.12 -1.16
N HIS A 93 -5.71 14.23 -0.17
CA HIS A 93 -5.28 14.50 1.21
C HIS A 93 -3.78 14.76 1.29
N LEU A 94 -2.98 14.04 0.51
CA LEU A 94 -1.54 14.30 0.42
C LEU A 94 -1.25 15.66 -0.21
N ARG A 95 -2.01 16.07 -1.24
CA ARG A 95 -1.86 17.39 -1.86
C ARG A 95 -2.32 18.51 -0.94
N SER A 96 -3.45 18.36 -0.26
CA SER A 96 -3.97 19.39 0.66
C SER A 96 -3.10 19.56 1.91
N SER A 97 -2.54 18.46 2.43
CA SER A 97 -1.57 18.53 3.53
C SER A 97 -0.19 19.02 3.09
N GLY A 98 0.17 18.77 1.83
CA GLY A 98 1.42 19.20 1.20
C GLY A 98 1.37 20.61 0.60
N GLN A 99 0.22 21.27 0.55
CA GLN A 99 0.12 22.67 0.15
C GLN A 99 0.74 23.56 1.21
N SER A 100 2.07 23.70 1.09
CA SER A 100 2.68 24.95 0.70
C SER A 100 1.65 26.07 0.70
N LYS A 101 1.59 26.80 1.83
CA LYS A 101 1.33 28.22 1.73
C LYS A 101 2.21 28.70 0.57
N GLN A 102 1.60 29.27 -0.47
CA GLN A 102 2.24 30.24 -1.33
C GLN A 102 2.63 31.44 -0.44
N GLY A 103 3.61 31.22 0.44
CA GLY A 103 4.35 32.26 1.13
C GLY A 103 5.55 32.53 0.25
N SER A 104 5.68 33.78 -0.16
CA SER A 104 6.66 34.41 -1.07
C SER A 104 8.16 34.12 -0.85
N ASP A 105 8.52 33.22 0.08
CA ASP A 105 9.86 33.15 0.65
C ASP A 105 10.56 31.83 0.30
N VAL A 106 10.51 31.43 -0.97
CA VAL A 106 11.44 30.42 -1.48
C VAL A 106 12.82 31.08 -1.59
N PRO A 107 13.87 30.58 -0.91
CA PRO A 107 15.22 31.14 -0.99
C PRO A 107 15.68 31.22 -2.45
N GLU A 108 16.20 32.37 -2.85
CA GLU A 108 16.53 32.72 -4.25
C GLU A 108 17.42 31.67 -4.94
N PHE A 109 18.27 30.95 -4.18
CA PHE A 109 19.17 29.93 -4.70
C PHE A 109 18.45 28.69 -5.28
N MET A 110 17.21 28.38 -4.86
CA MET A 110 16.43 27.27 -5.43
C MET A 110 15.69 27.64 -6.72
N ARG A 111 15.62 28.93 -7.08
CA ARG A 111 14.92 29.37 -8.31
C ARG A 111 15.73 29.11 -9.58
N THR A 112 17.05 28.95 -9.48
CA THR A 112 17.94 28.92 -10.66
C THR A 112 18.05 27.55 -11.34
N ALA A 113 17.49 26.47 -10.76
CA ALA A 113 17.60 25.13 -11.33
C ALA A 113 16.39 24.69 -12.19
N ILE A 114 15.32 25.48 -12.28
CA ILE A 114 14.09 25.09 -12.97
C ILE A 114 13.94 25.75 -14.36
N GLN A 115 14.74 26.77 -14.70
CA GLN A 115 14.59 27.52 -15.95
C GLN A 115 15.17 26.87 -17.22
N GLU A 116 15.86 25.73 -17.16
CA GLU A 116 16.47 25.12 -18.37
C GLU A 116 15.73 23.90 -18.94
N ILE A 117 14.57 23.51 -18.41
CA ILE A 117 13.76 22.38 -18.94
C ILE A 117 12.35 22.82 -19.40
N ASP A 118 12.16 24.11 -19.71
CA ASP A 118 10.88 24.62 -20.25
C ASP A 118 10.80 24.60 -21.80
N GLY A 119 11.80 24.04 -22.49
CA GLY A 119 11.77 23.88 -23.95
C GLY A 119 10.93 22.70 -24.46
N ALA A 120 10.53 21.77 -23.59
CA ALA A 120 9.74 20.61 -23.97
C ALA A 120 8.24 20.90 -23.84
N LYS A 121 7.70 21.61 -24.85
CA LYS A 121 6.31 21.64 -25.33
C LYS A 121 5.34 20.79 -24.48
N ARG A 122 4.97 21.29 -23.30
CA ARG A 122 3.85 20.73 -22.53
C ARG A 122 2.63 20.97 -23.39
N ARG A 123 1.96 19.89 -23.78
CA ARG A 123 0.63 19.96 -24.36
C ARG A 123 -0.26 20.58 -23.28
N HIS A 124 -0.49 21.88 -23.43
CA HIS A 124 -1.56 22.61 -22.79
C HIS A 124 -2.83 21.85 -23.15
N LEU A 125 -3.40 21.15 -22.18
CA LEU A 125 -4.80 20.76 -22.25
C LEU A 125 -5.53 22.09 -22.26
N GLU A 126 -6.06 22.44 -23.42
CA GLU A 126 -6.96 23.57 -23.59
C GLU A 126 -8.13 23.30 -22.63
N ASP A 127 -8.27 24.19 -21.66
CA ASP A 127 -9.49 24.31 -20.88
C ASP A 127 -10.58 24.70 -21.90
N GLU A 128 -11.46 23.75 -22.22
CA GLU A 128 -12.63 24.02 -23.05
C GLU A 128 -13.58 24.92 -22.25
N ASP A 129 -13.51 26.22 -22.52
CA ASP A 129 -14.47 27.21 -22.06
C ASP A 129 -15.87 26.83 -22.59
N CYS A 130 -16.73 26.34 -21.69
CA CYS A 130 -18.12 26.02 -21.97
C CYS A 130 -18.96 27.29 -22.09
N ASP A 131 -18.79 28.02 -23.20
CA ASP A 131 -19.58 29.20 -23.56
C ASP A 131 -20.86 28.80 -24.31
N GLY A 132 -21.81 28.18 -23.60
CA GLY A 132 -23.10 27.79 -24.16
C GLY A 132 -24.11 27.47 -23.07
N GLU A 133 -25.27 28.13 -23.12
CA GLU A 133 -26.39 28.05 -22.18
C GLU A 133 -27.06 26.67 -22.14
N ASP A 134 -26.34 25.61 -21.73
CA ASP A 134 -26.91 24.33 -21.25
C ASP A 134 -25.79 23.44 -20.67
N CYS A 135 -25.17 23.83 -19.56
CA CYS A 135 -24.41 22.89 -18.72
C CYS A 135 -25.40 22.03 -17.91
N GLY A 136 -26.14 21.22 -18.67
CA GLY A 136 -27.18 20.33 -18.20
C GLY A 136 -26.63 19.32 -17.20
N ASP A 137 -27.23 19.39 -16.01
CA ASP A 137 -27.40 18.34 -15.03
C ASP A 137 -26.12 17.57 -14.70
N GLY A 138 -25.38 18.10 -13.73
CA GLY A 138 -24.51 17.27 -12.91
C GLY A 138 -25.36 16.15 -12.35
N ASP A 139 -25.17 14.95 -12.87
CA ASP A 139 -25.63 13.71 -12.28
C ASP A 139 -24.85 13.52 -10.98
N ASP A 140 -25.24 14.31 -9.99
CA ASP A 140 -24.95 14.14 -8.59
C ASP A 140 -25.59 12.81 -8.20
N TYR A 141 -24.84 11.72 -8.36
CA TYR A 141 -25.17 10.43 -7.76
C TYR A 141 -25.16 10.62 -6.24
N ILE A 142 -26.27 11.14 -5.70
CA ILE A 142 -26.62 11.01 -4.29
C ILE A 142 -26.92 9.53 -4.12
N ILE A 143 -25.88 8.77 -3.81
CA ILE A 143 -26.01 7.40 -3.32
C ILE A 143 -26.61 7.57 -1.94
N ASP A 144 -27.89 7.22 -1.80
CA ASP A 144 -28.55 7.18 -0.51
C ASP A 144 -27.68 6.35 0.45
N ASP A 145 -27.29 6.93 1.60
CA ASP A 145 -26.40 6.30 2.60
C ASP A 145 -26.90 4.92 3.10
N ASP A 146 -28.14 4.56 2.77
CA ASP A 146 -28.79 3.29 3.09
C ASP A 146 -28.48 2.17 2.07
N GLU A 147 -27.97 2.49 0.87
CA GLU A 147 -27.40 1.49 -0.06
C GLU A 147 -25.95 1.17 0.35
N GLN A 148 -25.82 0.38 1.40
CA GLN A 148 -24.54 -0.25 1.74
C GLN A 148 -23.98 -0.94 0.50
N PHE A 149 -22.85 -0.44 0.00
CA PHE A 149 -22.12 -1.07 -1.09
C PHE A 149 -21.88 -2.55 -0.77
N ASP A 150 -22.56 -3.43 -1.51
CA ASP A 150 -22.37 -4.87 -1.36
C ASP A 150 -21.04 -5.28 -1.99
N PHE A 151 -20.03 -5.44 -1.14
CA PHE A 151 -18.72 -5.92 -1.56
C PHE A 151 -18.66 -7.44 -1.75
N ALA A 152 -19.76 -8.18 -1.57
CA ALA A 152 -19.79 -9.63 -1.74
C ALA A 152 -19.42 -10.07 -3.16
N GLY A 153 -19.56 -9.20 -4.17
CA GLY A 153 -19.13 -9.44 -5.56
C GLY A 153 -17.63 -9.27 -5.82
N TYR A 154 -16.87 -8.76 -4.86
CA TYR A 154 -15.49 -8.36 -5.01
C TYR A 154 -14.53 -9.18 -4.13
N SER A 155 -13.27 -9.16 -4.50
CA SER A 155 -12.18 -9.78 -3.77
C SER A 155 -11.07 -8.76 -3.64
N LEU A 156 -10.62 -8.56 -2.42
CA LEU A 156 -9.57 -7.62 -2.09
C LEU A 156 -8.21 -8.33 -2.21
N LYS A 157 -7.25 -7.70 -2.89
CA LYS A 157 -5.89 -8.22 -3.02
C LYS A 157 -4.87 -7.16 -2.67
N TYR A 158 -3.85 -7.56 -1.93
CA TYR A 158 -2.68 -6.71 -1.69
C TYR A 158 -1.96 -6.44 -3.01
N ALA A 159 -1.76 -5.16 -3.33
CA ALA A 159 -0.94 -4.76 -4.45
C ALA A 159 0.49 -4.50 -3.97
N MET A 160 0.73 -3.38 -3.30
CA MET A 160 2.08 -2.94 -2.95
C MET A 160 2.08 -2.12 -1.66
N CYS A 161 3.28 -1.98 -1.08
CA CYS A 161 3.56 -1.09 0.04
C CYS A 161 4.55 -0.05 -0.43
N GLN A 162 4.21 1.23 -0.25
CA GLN A 162 5.04 2.35 -0.63
C GLN A 162 5.30 3.23 0.59
N LYS A 163 6.53 3.71 0.72
CA LYS A 163 6.89 4.72 1.71
C LYS A 163 6.68 6.09 1.11
N ILE A 164 5.95 6.96 1.80
CA ILE A 164 5.74 8.35 1.38
C ILE A 164 6.30 9.26 2.47
N ALA A 165 7.15 10.19 2.06
CA ALA A 165 7.65 11.26 2.90
C ALA A 165 6.77 12.49 2.72
N ARG A 166 6.27 13.05 3.81
CA ARG A 166 5.49 14.30 3.79
C ARG A 166 5.88 15.22 4.93
N PHE A 167 5.61 16.50 4.74
CA PHE A 167 5.78 17.49 5.79
C PHE A 167 4.61 17.42 6.77
N SER A 168 4.92 17.32 8.06
CA SER A 168 3.93 17.32 9.13
C SER A 168 3.97 18.64 9.88
N ALA A 169 2.89 19.42 9.79
CA ALA A 169 2.74 20.63 10.60
C ALA A 169 2.77 20.32 12.10
N GLN A 170 2.37 19.11 12.51
CA GLN A 170 2.44 18.68 13.91
C GLN A 170 3.89 18.47 14.37
N ALA A 171 4.74 17.84 13.54
CA ALA A 171 6.16 17.64 13.87
C ALA A 171 6.86 18.99 14.08
N VAL A 172 6.54 19.99 13.24
CA VAL A 172 7.02 21.38 13.40
C VAL A 172 6.54 21.99 14.72
N ARG A 173 5.24 21.88 15.03
CA ARG A 173 4.68 22.41 16.30
C ARG A 173 5.28 21.76 17.53
N ASN A 174 5.62 20.49 17.45
CA ASN A 174 6.25 19.73 18.53
C ASN A 174 7.74 20.07 18.71
N GLY A 175 8.35 20.86 17.81
CA GLY A 175 9.78 21.15 17.83
C GLY A 175 10.65 19.93 17.50
N GLU A 176 10.13 18.99 16.71
CA GLU A 176 10.89 17.83 16.26
C GLU A 176 12.02 18.26 15.30
N TYR A 177 13.15 17.53 15.34
CA TYR A 177 14.35 17.85 14.55
C TYR A 177 14.08 17.83 13.04
N SER A 178 13.18 16.96 12.58
CA SER A 178 12.77 16.86 11.19
C SER A 178 11.28 17.09 11.07
N SER A 179 10.88 18.05 10.24
CA SER A 179 9.48 18.26 9.85
C SER A 179 8.96 17.20 8.87
N LEU A 180 9.85 16.34 8.38
CA LEU A 180 9.56 15.30 7.41
C LEU A 180 9.22 13.99 8.13
N VAL A 181 7.97 13.57 8.00
CA VAL A 181 7.43 12.32 8.53
C VAL A 181 7.30 11.33 7.38
N THR A 182 7.70 10.09 7.61
CA THR A 182 7.57 8.99 6.64
C THR A 182 6.42 8.09 7.05
N ASP A 183 5.39 8.01 6.22
CA ASP A 183 4.29 7.08 6.39
C ASP A 183 4.45 5.90 5.42
N ASP A 184 4.19 4.70 5.94
CA ASP A 184 4.15 3.49 5.13
C ASP A 184 2.69 3.22 4.74
N ILE A 185 2.40 3.18 3.44
CA ILE A 185 1.04 3.05 2.90
C ILE A 185 0.94 1.76 2.10
N VAL A 186 -0.19 1.09 2.25
CA VAL A 186 -0.54 -0.13 1.55
C VAL A 186 -1.61 0.20 0.52
N PHE A 187 -1.37 -0.22 -0.71
CA PHE A 187 -2.35 -0.19 -1.78
C PHE A 187 -3.01 -1.56 -1.91
N LEU A 188 -4.33 -1.52 -1.91
CA LEU A 188 -5.22 -2.66 -2.06
C LEU A 188 -5.95 -2.53 -3.39
N ARG A 189 -6.12 -3.65 -4.10
CA ARG A 189 -6.92 -3.73 -5.32
C ARG A 189 -8.19 -4.49 -5.05
N LEU A 190 -9.31 -3.86 -5.36
CA LEU A 190 -10.62 -4.46 -5.29
C LEU A 190 -10.98 -4.97 -6.69
N CYS A 191 -10.99 -6.30 -6.85
CA CYS A 191 -11.24 -6.97 -8.12
C CYS A 191 -12.59 -7.71 -8.09
N PRO A 192 -13.39 -7.68 -9.15
CA PRO A 192 -14.57 -8.54 -9.25
C PRO A 192 -14.19 -10.02 -9.11
N LYS A 193 -14.92 -10.80 -8.32
CA LYS A 193 -14.60 -12.23 -8.05
C LYS A 193 -14.49 -13.06 -9.34
N ARG A 194 -15.26 -12.73 -10.38
CA ARG A 194 -15.24 -13.42 -11.68
C ARG A 194 -13.92 -13.24 -12.44
N HIS A 195 -13.20 -12.15 -12.18
CA HIS A 195 -11.95 -11.80 -12.85
C HIS A 195 -10.73 -11.89 -11.92
N CYS A 196 -10.96 -12.15 -10.62
CA CYS A 196 -9.89 -12.30 -9.65
C CYS A 196 -9.33 -13.72 -9.71
N SER A 197 -8.11 -13.86 -10.22
CA SER A 197 -7.37 -15.13 -10.17
C SER A 197 -6.39 -15.16 -9.00
N SER A 198 -6.31 -16.31 -8.33
CA SER A 198 -5.27 -16.56 -7.32
C SER A 198 -3.87 -16.54 -7.92
N SER A 199 -3.73 -17.02 -9.17
CA SER A 199 -2.45 -17.16 -9.88
C SER A 199 -1.82 -15.82 -10.30
N VAL A 200 -2.63 -14.78 -10.50
CA VAL A 200 -2.13 -13.48 -10.95
C VAL A 200 -1.74 -12.66 -9.73
N GLN A 201 -0.47 -12.28 -9.59
CA GLN A 201 0.05 -11.57 -8.42
C GLN A 201 -0.81 -10.36 -7.98
N TRP A 202 -1.36 -9.62 -8.95
CA TRP A 202 -2.13 -8.39 -8.71
C TRP A 202 -3.65 -8.58 -8.83
N GLY A 203 -4.13 -9.80 -9.08
CA GLY A 203 -5.55 -10.13 -9.21
C GLY A 203 -6.02 -9.94 -10.64
N CYS A 204 -6.65 -8.80 -10.92
CA CYS A 204 -7.21 -8.46 -12.23
C CYS A 204 -6.44 -7.29 -12.87
N SER A 205 -6.40 -7.26 -14.21
CA SER A 205 -5.62 -6.26 -14.97
C SER A 205 -6.40 -4.98 -15.27
N ASN A 206 -7.73 -5.05 -15.32
CA ASN A 206 -8.62 -3.93 -15.65
C ASN A 206 -9.87 -4.01 -14.74
N GLY A 207 -10.60 -2.91 -14.62
CA GLY A 207 -11.86 -2.86 -13.86
C GLY A 207 -11.69 -3.13 -12.37
N TYR A 208 -10.55 -2.71 -11.81
CA TYR A 208 -10.30 -2.74 -10.37
C TYR A 208 -10.41 -1.33 -9.77
N GLY A 209 -10.86 -1.26 -8.53
CA GLY A 209 -10.67 -0.09 -7.67
C GLY A 209 -9.34 -0.17 -6.95
N GLU A 210 -8.63 0.95 -6.82
CA GLU A 210 -7.45 1.05 -5.96
C GLU A 210 -7.81 1.81 -4.68
N TYR A 211 -7.47 1.20 -3.55
CA TYR A 211 -7.69 1.76 -2.23
C TYR A 211 -6.35 1.88 -1.51
N ALA A 212 -6.18 2.96 -0.76
CA ALA A 212 -5.00 3.23 0.04
C ALA A 212 -5.36 3.16 1.53
N MET A 213 -4.47 2.58 2.32
CA MET A 213 -4.58 2.58 3.78
C MET A 213 -3.20 2.63 4.44
N LEU A 214 -3.14 3.05 5.70
CA LEU A 214 -1.89 3.01 6.45
C LEU A 214 -1.48 1.57 6.73
N LEU A 215 -0.17 1.28 6.63
CA LEU A 215 0.37 -0.06 6.89
C LEU A 215 0.04 -0.55 8.30
N LYS A 216 0.02 0.36 9.29
CA LYS A 216 -0.35 0.04 10.67
C LYS A 216 -1.75 -0.55 10.75
N ASP A 217 -2.71 0.08 10.10
CA ASP A 217 -4.11 -0.34 10.11
C ASP A 217 -4.28 -1.68 9.37
N TYR A 218 -3.60 -1.82 8.23
CA TYR A 218 -3.57 -3.07 7.48
C TYR A 218 -3.05 -4.25 8.33
N LEU A 219 -1.92 -4.05 9.02
CA LEU A 219 -1.32 -5.08 9.88
C LEU A 219 -2.23 -5.42 11.05
N ASN A 220 -2.91 -4.43 11.63
CA ASN A 220 -3.82 -4.64 12.74
C ASN A 220 -5.01 -5.53 12.30
N VAL A 221 -5.66 -5.18 11.20
CA VAL A 221 -6.77 -5.97 10.64
C VAL A 221 -6.32 -7.39 10.29
N MET A 222 -5.16 -7.53 9.65
CA MET A 222 -4.60 -8.84 9.29
C MET A 222 -4.23 -9.70 10.50
N LEU A 223 -3.71 -9.09 11.57
CA LEU A 223 -3.38 -9.79 12.81
C LEU A 223 -4.65 -10.34 13.47
N HIS A 224 -5.69 -9.51 13.59
CA HIS A 224 -6.98 -9.91 14.13
C HIS A 224 -7.59 -11.07 13.33
N TYR A 225 -7.51 -11.01 12.00
CA TYR A 225 -7.96 -12.12 11.15
C TYR A 225 -7.22 -13.43 11.43
N GLN A 226 -5.90 -13.41 11.61
CA GLN A 226 -5.14 -14.63 11.91
C GLN A 226 -5.56 -15.24 13.26
N ILE A 227 -5.76 -14.40 14.27
CA ILE A 227 -6.22 -14.84 15.60
C ILE A 227 -7.59 -15.51 15.49
N GLN A 228 -8.55 -14.87 14.82
CA GLN A 228 -9.89 -15.43 14.63
C GLN A 228 -9.87 -16.74 13.84
N LYS A 229 -9.07 -16.81 12.77
CA LYS A 229 -8.90 -18.04 12.00
C LYS A 229 -8.36 -19.17 12.87
N GLN A 230 -7.41 -18.88 13.76
CA GLN A 230 -6.88 -19.86 14.69
C GLN A 230 -7.94 -20.32 15.69
N GLU A 231 -8.68 -19.39 16.31
CA GLU A 231 -9.75 -19.70 17.26
C GLU A 231 -10.85 -20.54 16.61
N ALA A 232 -11.30 -20.18 15.41
CA ALA A 232 -12.28 -20.94 14.65
C ALA A 232 -11.80 -22.35 14.30
N MET A 233 -10.52 -22.53 13.96
CA MET A 233 -9.94 -23.87 13.75
C MET A 233 -9.90 -24.68 15.05
N CYS A 234 -9.55 -24.07 16.19
CA CYS A 234 -9.55 -24.73 17.49
C CYS A 234 -10.96 -25.20 17.89
N GLU A 235 -11.97 -24.34 17.72
CA GLU A 235 -13.36 -24.68 17.98
C GLU A 235 -13.85 -25.82 17.09
N HIS A 236 -13.52 -25.78 15.79
CA HIS A 236 -13.85 -26.85 14.86
C HIS A 236 -13.22 -28.19 15.29
N CYS A 237 -11.93 -28.19 15.66
CA CYS A 237 -11.25 -29.38 16.16
C CYS A 237 -11.86 -29.92 17.46
N TYR A 238 -12.24 -29.03 18.40
CA TYR A 238 -12.88 -29.43 19.64
C TYR A 238 -14.23 -30.09 19.41
N ASN A 239 -15.02 -29.55 18.47
CA ASN A 239 -16.32 -30.11 18.09
C ASN A 239 -16.16 -31.46 17.40
N CYS A 240 -15.14 -31.65 16.56
CA CYS A 240 -14.85 -32.93 15.93
C CYS A 240 -14.33 -34.00 16.91
N ALA A 241 -13.62 -33.60 17.97
CA ALA A 241 -13.08 -34.55 18.93
C ALA A 241 -14.14 -35.09 19.92
N ASN A 242 -15.23 -34.34 20.14
CA ASN A 242 -16.24 -34.62 21.16
C ASN A 242 -17.64 -34.99 20.59
N GLY A 243 -17.80 -35.01 19.28
CA GLY A 243 -19.05 -35.38 18.58
C GLY A 243 -18.92 -36.70 17.86
#